data_AF-A4C819-F1
#
_entry.id   AF-A4C819-F1
#
_cell.length_a   1.000
_cell.length_b   1.000
_cell.length_c   1.000
_cell.angle_alpha   90.00
_cell.angle_beta   90.00
_cell.angle_gamma   90.00
#
_symmetry.space_group_name_H-M   'P 1'
#
loop_
_entity.id
_entity.type
_entity.pdbx_description
1 polymer ?
#
loop_
_entity_poly.entity_id
_entity_poly.type
_entity_poly.pdbx_seq_one_letter_code
_entity_poly.pdbx_strand_id
1 'polypeptide(L)'
;MNEIDSFCFRQESERLMKLCMAQMQLSLQQSDKEVEKLTSSFQELANICPQLETTIKQLNLTEHIEIDALHEKMRQQVNQSIVAFQFYDRLSQQLNHVINNLELLSQLTQDNTNLADESKWLELRTHVLKSYSMESEHLIFQAIMAGKDVPEAIQLQQTSSQPNDDIELF
;
A
#
# COMPACT_ATOMS: atom_id res chain seq x y z
N MET A 1 12.20 11.84 46.89
CA MET A 1 10.86 11.28 47.08
C MET A 1 10.01 11.76 45.91
N ASN A 2 9.88 10.88 44.92
CA ASN A 2 9.06 10.87 43.70
C ASN A 2 8.34 12.16 43.28
N GLU A 3 8.89 12.85 42.27
CA GLU A 3 8.05 13.47 41.25
C GLU A 3 7.36 12.32 40.50
N ILE A 4 6.11 12.05 40.88
CA ILE A 4 5.23 11.24 40.05
C ILE A 4 4.93 12.13 38.85
N ASP A 5 5.68 11.89 37.78
CA ASP A 5 5.39 12.38 36.42
C ASP A 5 3.89 12.13 36.19
N SER A 6 3.10 13.19 36.12
CA SER A 6 1.64 13.09 36.00
C SER A 6 1.35 12.45 34.65
N PHE A 7 1.07 11.15 34.65
CA PHE A 7 0.79 10.36 33.46
C PHE A 7 -0.37 10.97 32.67
N CYS A 8 -0.04 11.72 31.62
CA CYS A 8 -1.02 12.34 30.75
C CYS A 8 -1.36 11.33 29.66
N PHE A 9 -2.48 10.61 29.81
CA PHE A 9 -2.95 9.59 28.86
C PHE A 9 -2.97 10.08 27.41
N ARG A 10 -3.23 11.37 27.19
CA ARG A 10 -3.21 12.03 25.89
C ARG A 10 -1.80 12.11 25.30
N GLN A 11 -0.84 12.65 26.06
CA GLN A 11 0.57 12.72 25.62
C GLN A 11 1.15 11.33 25.42
N GLU A 12 0.74 10.35 26.24
CA GLU A 12 1.18 8.98 26.06
C GLU A 12 0.58 8.34 24.80
N SER A 13 -0.72 8.57 24.53
CA SER A 13 -1.36 8.11 23.29
C SER A 13 -0.67 8.70 22.05
N GLU A 14 -0.34 9.99 22.10
CA GLU A 14 0.40 10.68 21.05
C GLU A 14 1.80 10.08 20.83
N ARG A 15 2.56 9.84 21.91
CA ARG A 15 3.88 9.20 21.84
C ARG A 15 3.80 7.80 21.23
N LEU A 16 2.81 7.00 21.62
CA LEU A 16 2.57 5.67 21.07
C LEU A 16 2.18 5.73 19.58
N MET A 17 1.33 6.69 19.18
CA MET A 17 0.98 6.90 17.78
C MET A 17 2.20 7.28 16.94
N LYS A 18 3.02 8.22 17.42
CA LYS A 18 4.30 8.60 16.78
C LYS A 18 5.25 7.42 16.65
N LEU A 19 5.33 6.56 17.68
CA LEU A 19 6.15 5.34 17.62
C LEU A 19 5.65 4.37 16.54
N CYS A 20 4.34 4.11 16.49
CA CYS A 20 3.73 3.27 15.45
C CYS A 20 3.98 3.84 14.04
N MET A 21 3.81 5.16 13.86
CA MET A 21 4.11 5.83 12.60
C MET A 21 5.57 5.67 12.18
N ALA A 22 6.51 5.91 13.10
CA ALA A 22 7.93 5.77 12.84
C ALA A 22 8.31 4.32 12.47
N GLN A 23 7.71 3.34 13.14
CA GLN A 23 7.89 1.92 12.81
C GLN A 23 7.36 1.58 11.42
N MET A 24 6.15 2.03 11.06
CA MET A 24 5.59 1.82 9.73
C MET A 24 6.45 2.47 8.65
N GLN A 25 6.88 3.73 8.86
CA GLN A 25 7.72 4.44 7.90
C GLN A 25 9.07 3.75 7.70
N LEU A 26 9.69 3.25 8.79
CA LEU A 26 10.93 2.49 8.70
C LEU A 26 10.74 1.18 7.93
N SER A 27 9.64 0.45 8.19
CA SER A 27 9.30 -0.79 7.47
C SER A 27 9.07 -0.55 5.98
N LEU A 28 8.39 0.54 5.61
CA LEU A 28 8.23 0.95 4.21
C LEU A 28 9.57 1.25 3.55
N GLN A 29 10.40 2.11 4.17
CA GLN A 29 11.71 2.47 3.61
C GLN A 29 12.67 1.28 3.45
N GLN A 30 12.58 0.29 4.35
CA GLN A 30 13.35 -0.95 4.23
C GLN A 30 12.82 -1.82 3.09
N SER A 31 11.50 -1.93 2.97
CA SER A 31 10.85 -2.74 1.94
C SER A 31 11.05 -2.14 0.54
N ASP A 32 11.01 -0.81 0.40
CA ASP A 32 11.17 -0.11 -0.87
C ASP A 32 12.53 -0.43 -1.49
N LYS A 33 13.60 -0.45 -0.69
CA LYS A 33 14.96 -0.77 -1.16
C LYS A 33 15.10 -2.20 -1.67
N GLU A 34 14.42 -3.16 -1.03
CA GLU A 34 14.48 -4.57 -1.43
C GLU A 34 13.62 -4.81 -2.68
N VAL A 35 12.47 -4.15 -2.76
CA VAL A 35 11.57 -4.24 -3.92
C VAL A 35 12.13 -3.51 -5.14
N GLU A 36 12.83 -2.39 -4.98
CA GLU A 36 13.47 -1.66 -6.09
C GLU A 36 14.55 -2.52 -6.79
N LYS A 37 15.35 -3.26 -6.02
CA LYS A 37 16.35 -4.20 -6.57
C LYS A 37 15.70 -5.33 -7.37
N LEU A 38 14.61 -5.88 -6.84
CA LEU A 38 13.85 -6.93 -7.51
C LEU A 38 13.21 -6.38 -8.79
N THR A 39 12.56 -5.23 -8.72
CA THR A 39 11.94 -4.55 -9.86
C THR A 39 12.95 -4.32 -10.97
N SER A 40 14.14 -3.79 -10.64
CA SER A 40 15.23 -3.56 -11.59
C SER A 40 15.69 -4.87 -12.26
N SER A 41 15.87 -5.93 -11.45
CA SER A 41 16.28 -7.25 -11.95
C SER A 41 15.24 -7.84 -12.91
N PHE A 42 13.95 -7.68 -12.62
CA PHE A 42 12.89 -8.16 -13.51
C PHE A 42 12.71 -7.30 -14.76
N GLN A 43 12.93 -5.99 -14.69
CA GLN A 43 12.97 -5.12 -15.86
C GLN A 43 14.14 -5.50 -16.79
N GLU A 44 15.31 -5.83 -16.23
CA GLU A 44 16.42 -6.38 -17.02
C GLU A 44 16.04 -7.70 -17.69
N LEU A 45 15.40 -8.63 -16.97
CA LEU A 45 14.91 -9.88 -17.55
C LEU A 45 13.86 -9.64 -18.65
N ALA A 46 12.97 -8.65 -18.47
CA ALA A 46 12.00 -8.24 -19.49
C ALA A 46 12.68 -7.76 -20.77
N ASN A 47 13.81 -7.05 -20.64
CA ASN A 47 14.60 -6.56 -21.76
C ASN A 47 15.46 -7.65 -22.42
N ILE A 48 15.92 -8.64 -21.65
CA ILE A 48 16.71 -9.78 -22.15
C ILE A 48 15.82 -10.75 -22.95
N CYS A 49 14.55 -10.94 -22.56
CA CYS A 49 13.65 -11.87 -23.24
C CYS A 49 13.54 -11.60 -24.77
N PRO A 50 13.21 -10.39 -25.25
CA PRO A 50 13.15 -10.10 -26.69
C PRO A 50 14.50 -10.27 -27.41
N GLN A 51 15.61 -10.00 -26.72
CA GLN A 51 16.96 -10.17 -27.28
C GLN A 51 17.26 -11.65 -27.49
N LEU A 52 16.93 -12.49 -26.50
CA LEU A 52 17.04 -13.95 -26.60
C LEU A 52 16.19 -14.49 -27.75
N GLU A 53 14.96 -14.01 -27.91
CA GLU A 53 14.07 -14.38 -29.02
C GLU A 53 14.69 -14.06 -30.38
N THR A 54 15.32 -12.88 -30.47
CA THR A 54 15.99 -12.43 -31.69
C THR A 54 17.20 -13.31 -32.01
N THR A 55 18.02 -13.67 -31.01
CA THR A 55 19.17 -14.56 -31.18
C THR A 55 18.74 -15.98 -31.57
N ILE A 56 17.69 -16.52 -30.97
CA ILE A 56 17.12 -17.83 -31.34
C ILE A 56 16.69 -17.85 -32.81
N LYS A 57 15.97 -16.81 -33.26
CA LYS A 57 15.56 -16.65 -34.66
C LYS A 57 16.74 -16.51 -35.62
N GLN A 58 17.77 -15.77 -35.24
CA GLN A 58 18.99 -15.59 -36.06
C GLN A 58 19.81 -16.88 -36.23
N LEU A 59 19.82 -17.74 -35.21
CA LEU A 59 20.55 -19.01 -35.24
C LEU A 59 19.77 -20.15 -35.92
N ASN A 60 18.55 -19.91 -36.44
CA ASN A 60 17.65 -20.93 -36.98
C ASN A 60 17.42 -22.11 -36.01
N LEU A 61 17.42 -21.84 -34.70
CA LEU A 61 17.09 -22.84 -33.67
C LEU A 61 15.57 -23.08 -33.56
N THR A 62 14.81 -22.61 -34.56
CA THR A 62 13.34 -22.62 -34.68
C THR A 62 12.72 -24.02 -34.74
N GLU A 63 13.51 -25.09 -34.84
CA GLU A 63 13.00 -26.47 -34.74
C GLU A 63 12.83 -26.96 -33.28
N HIS A 64 13.29 -26.20 -32.29
CA HIS A 64 13.24 -26.59 -30.88
C HIS A 64 12.01 -26.01 -30.16
N ILE A 65 10.88 -26.70 -30.27
CA ILE A 65 9.60 -26.39 -29.59
C ILE A 65 9.78 -26.14 -28.08
N GLU A 66 10.72 -26.82 -27.42
CA GLU A 66 11.03 -26.63 -26.00
C GLU A 66 11.65 -25.26 -25.67
N ILE A 67 12.44 -24.69 -26.58
CA ILE A 67 13.08 -23.38 -26.39
C ILE A 67 12.04 -22.26 -26.48
N ASP A 68 11.13 -22.32 -27.45
CA ASP A 68 10.03 -21.37 -27.60
C ASP A 68 9.07 -21.45 -26.39
N ALA A 69 8.78 -22.65 -25.89
CA ALA A 69 7.95 -22.84 -24.71
C ALA A 69 8.59 -22.28 -23.42
N LEU A 70 9.91 -22.45 -23.24
CA LEU A 70 10.65 -21.88 -22.12
C LEU A 70 10.70 -20.35 -22.19
N HIS A 71 10.84 -19.78 -23.39
CA HIS A 71 10.84 -18.34 -23.63
C HIS A 71 9.49 -17.70 -23.29
N GLU A 72 8.38 -18.30 -23.76
CA GLU A 72 7.04 -17.82 -23.43
C GLU A 72 6.78 -17.88 -21.92
N LYS A 73 7.20 -18.96 -21.26
CA LYS A 73 7.07 -19.12 -19.81
C LYS A 73 7.87 -18.06 -19.05
N MET A 74 9.08 -17.75 -19.50
CA MET A 74 9.92 -16.70 -18.91
C MET A 74 9.26 -15.32 -19.06
N ARG A 75 8.75 -15.00 -20.25
CA ARG A 75 8.01 -13.75 -20.51
C ARG A 75 6.80 -13.61 -19.61
N GLN A 76 6.02 -14.67 -19.43
CA GLN A 76 4.85 -14.68 -18.55
C GLN A 76 5.24 -14.47 -17.08
N GLN A 77 6.28 -15.15 -16.59
CA GLN A 77 6.76 -14.96 -15.22
C GLN A 77 7.24 -13.53 -14.95
N VAL A 78 7.98 -12.95 -15.91
CA VAL A 78 8.43 -11.55 -15.78
C VAL A 78 7.23 -10.60 -15.71
N ASN A 79 6.23 -10.77 -16.58
CA ASN A 79 5.03 -9.93 -16.55
C ASN A 79 4.24 -10.09 -15.24
N GLN A 80 4.11 -11.31 -14.72
CA GLN A 80 3.47 -11.57 -13.42
C GLN A 80 4.22 -10.88 -12.27
N SER A 81 5.56 -10.92 -12.29
CA SER A 81 6.38 -10.21 -11.31
C SER A 81 6.19 -8.69 -11.38
N ILE A 82 6.10 -8.11 -12.59
CA ILE A 82 5.83 -6.67 -12.76
C ILE A 82 4.50 -6.28 -12.12
N VAL A 83 3.43 -7.06 -12.34
CA VAL A 83 2.13 -6.82 -11.72
C VAL A 83 2.20 -6.93 -10.19
N ALA A 84 2.96 -7.90 -9.66
CA ALA A 84 3.16 -8.03 -8.22
C ALA A 84 3.88 -6.80 -7.60
N PHE A 85 4.77 -6.14 -8.34
CA PHE A 85 5.40 -4.90 -7.86
C PHE A 85 4.47 -3.70 -7.88
N GLN A 86 3.54 -3.64 -8.83
CA GLN A 86 2.49 -2.60 -8.82
C GLN A 86 1.60 -2.73 -7.58
N PHE A 87 1.29 -3.95 -7.15
CA PHE A 87 0.60 -4.19 -5.89
C PHE A 87 1.42 -3.69 -4.69
N TYR A 88 2.72 -3.91 -4.68
CA TYR A 88 3.60 -3.40 -3.63
C TYR A 88 3.63 -1.87 -3.60
N ASP A 89 3.78 -1.20 -4.75
CA ASP A 89 3.78 0.26 -4.83
C ASP A 89 2.46 0.84 -4.28
N ARG A 90 1.33 0.27 -4.69
CA ARG A 90 0.00 0.61 -4.16
C ARG A 90 -0.09 0.43 -2.64
N LEU A 91 0.43 -0.67 -2.10
CA LEU A 91 0.46 -0.92 -0.66
C LEU A 91 1.32 0.11 0.08
N SER A 92 2.49 0.45 -0.48
CA SER A 92 3.39 1.47 0.10
C SER A 92 2.72 2.85 0.14
N GLN A 93 2.04 3.24 -0.95
CA GLN A 93 1.26 4.48 -1.01
C GLN A 93 0.13 4.49 0.04
N GLN A 94 -0.65 3.41 0.13
CA GLN A 94 -1.73 3.30 1.11
C GLN A 94 -1.22 3.45 2.55
N LEU A 95 -0.11 2.80 2.89
CA LEU A 95 0.49 2.92 4.22
C LEU A 95 1.03 4.33 4.50
N ASN A 96 1.61 5.01 3.50
CA ASN A 96 2.01 6.41 3.64
C ASN A 96 0.81 7.33 3.93
N HIS A 97 -0.34 7.11 3.28
CA HIS A 97 -1.56 7.83 3.61
C HIS A 97 -2.01 7.58 5.05
N VAL A 98 -1.96 6.34 5.53
CA VAL A 98 -2.27 6.00 6.93
C VAL A 98 -1.33 6.71 7.91
N ILE A 99 -0.02 6.74 7.64
CA ILE A 99 0.96 7.46 8.46
C ILE A 99 0.62 8.96 8.54
N ASN A 100 0.36 9.60 7.40
CA ASN A 100 -0.02 11.02 7.35
C ASN A 100 -1.31 11.31 8.13
N ASN A 101 -2.32 10.43 7.98
CA ASN A 101 -3.59 10.54 8.69
C ASN A 101 -3.40 10.42 10.22
N LEU A 102 -2.53 9.51 10.67
CA LEU A 102 -2.17 9.39 12.09
C LEU A 102 -1.40 10.59 12.60
N GLU A 103 -0.56 11.22 11.77
CA GLU A 103 0.14 12.45 12.15
C GLU A 103 -0.84 13.59 12.43
N LEU A 104 -1.77 13.83 11.51
CA LEU A 104 -2.80 14.85 11.66
C LEU A 104 -3.67 14.59 12.89
N LEU A 105 -4.04 13.33 13.14
CA LEU A 105 -4.77 12.95 14.34
C LEU A 105 -3.96 13.22 15.62
N SER A 106 -2.68 12.85 15.63
CA SER A 106 -1.77 13.15 16.74
C SER A 106 -1.68 14.65 17.01
N GLN A 107 -1.51 15.49 15.97
CA GLN A 107 -1.48 16.95 16.11
C GLN A 107 -2.78 17.52 16.66
N LEU A 108 -3.94 17.00 16.21
CA LEU A 108 -5.25 17.44 16.68
C LEU A 108 -5.44 17.12 18.16
N THR A 109 -4.98 15.95 18.61
CA THR A 109 -5.12 15.53 20.01
C THR A 109 -4.23 16.29 20.99
N GLN A 110 -3.15 16.95 20.53
CA GLN A 110 -2.21 17.69 21.39
C GLN A 110 -2.80 18.98 22.00
N ASP A 111 -3.68 19.68 21.28
CA ASP A 111 -4.23 20.97 21.69
C ASP A 111 -5.66 20.79 22.25
N ASN A 112 -5.90 21.27 23.48
CA ASN A 112 -7.21 21.23 24.12
C ASN A 112 -8.28 22.01 23.35
N THR A 113 -7.87 23.09 22.68
CA THR A 113 -8.77 23.91 21.87
C THR A 113 -9.18 23.15 20.62
N ASN A 114 -8.24 22.46 19.97
CA ASN A 114 -8.50 21.68 18.76
C ASN A 114 -9.33 20.44 19.05
N LEU A 115 -9.07 19.79 20.18
CA LEU A 115 -9.82 18.61 20.59
C LEU A 115 -11.29 18.94 20.88
N ALA A 116 -11.59 20.14 21.38
CA ALA A 116 -12.95 20.61 21.63
C ALA A 116 -13.65 21.17 20.37
N ASP A 117 -12.93 21.32 19.26
CA ASP A 117 -13.44 21.90 18.02
C ASP A 117 -13.91 20.81 17.04
N GLU A 118 -15.23 20.62 16.95
CA GLU A 118 -15.86 19.66 16.04
C GLU A 118 -15.49 19.89 14.56
N SER A 119 -15.28 21.15 14.15
CA SER A 119 -14.93 21.47 12.76
C SER A 119 -13.62 20.80 12.34
N LYS A 120 -12.62 20.81 13.23
CA LYS A 120 -11.31 20.20 12.95
C LYS A 120 -11.39 18.69 12.81
N TRP A 121 -12.26 18.04 13.59
CA TRP A 121 -12.53 16.61 13.44
C TRP A 121 -13.25 16.27 12.14
N LEU A 122 -14.14 17.15 11.66
CA LEU A 122 -14.81 16.98 10.37
C LEU A 122 -13.84 17.21 9.21
N GLU A 123 -12.95 18.20 9.31
CA GLU A 123 -11.87 18.44 8.35
C GLU A 123 -10.93 17.24 8.25
N LEU A 124 -10.49 16.68 9.38
CA LEU A 124 -9.68 15.47 9.41
C LEU A 124 -10.39 14.29 8.73
N ARG A 125 -11.66 14.05 9.07
CA ARG A 125 -12.46 12.99 8.43
C ARG A 125 -12.58 13.19 6.93
N THR A 126 -12.78 14.42 6.48
CA THR A 126 -12.86 14.76 5.06
C THR A 126 -11.52 14.57 4.36
N HIS A 127 -10.41 14.89 5.03
CA HIS A 127 -9.06 14.66 4.52
C HIS A 127 -8.77 13.16 4.34
N VAL A 128 -9.08 12.35 5.36
CA VAL A 128 -8.95 10.88 5.32
C VAL A 128 -9.75 10.33 4.15
N LEU A 129 -11.02 10.74 4.00
CA LEU A 129 -11.87 10.29 2.90
C LEU A 129 -11.27 10.64 1.53
N LYS A 130 -10.76 11.87 1.36
CA LYS A 130 -10.14 12.32 0.11
C LYS A 130 -8.80 11.65 -0.20
N SER A 131 -8.14 11.08 0.81
CA SER A 131 -6.89 10.33 0.62
C SER A 131 -7.12 8.95 0.00
N TYR A 132 -8.35 8.43 0.09
CA TYR A 132 -8.71 7.16 -0.53
C TYR A 132 -8.95 7.35 -2.02
N SER A 133 -8.41 6.42 -2.80
CA SER A 133 -8.50 6.46 -4.26
C SER A 133 -9.44 5.38 -4.79
N MET A 134 -9.71 4.35 -4.01
CA MET A 134 -10.48 3.18 -4.45
C MET A 134 -11.89 3.19 -3.85
N GLU A 135 -12.89 2.74 -4.61
CA GLU A 135 -14.27 2.58 -4.10
C GLU A 135 -14.33 1.60 -2.92
N SER A 136 -13.49 0.57 -2.91
CA SER A 136 -13.36 -0.38 -1.81
C SER A 136 -12.98 0.28 -0.48
N GLU A 137 -12.08 1.27 -0.51
CA GLU A 137 -11.68 2.04 0.67
C GLU A 137 -12.81 2.96 1.15
N HIS A 138 -13.56 3.56 0.23
CA HIS A 138 -14.72 4.38 0.54
C HIS A 138 -15.84 3.57 1.21
N LEU A 139 -16.09 2.34 0.74
CA LEU A 139 -17.06 1.42 1.36
C LEU A 139 -16.67 1.05 2.78
N ILE A 140 -15.39 0.74 3.02
CA ILE A 140 -14.88 0.46 4.36
C ILE A 140 -15.03 1.71 5.25
N PHE A 141 -14.64 2.88 4.77
CA PHE A 141 -14.79 4.13 5.50
C PHE A 141 -16.25 4.39 5.90
N GLN A 142 -17.19 4.28 4.96
CA GLN A 142 -18.62 4.48 5.24
C GLN A 142 -19.15 3.45 6.25
N ALA A 143 -18.73 2.19 6.15
CA ALA A 143 -19.11 1.15 7.10
C ALA A 143 -18.61 1.46 8.52
N ILE A 144 -17.35 1.88 8.67
CA ILE A 144 -16.78 2.27 9.96
C ILE A 144 -17.48 3.53 10.50
N MET A 145 -17.73 4.54 9.67
CA MET A 145 -18.44 5.76 10.09
C MET A 145 -19.90 5.49 10.47
N ALA A 146 -20.51 4.44 9.91
CA ALA A 146 -21.84 3.95 10.29
C ALA A 146 -21.83 3.11 11.59
N GLY A 147 -20.67 2.90 12.21
CA GLY A 147 -20.53 2.15 13.46
C GLY A 147 -20.41 0.64 13.31
N LYS A 148 -20.13 0.13 12.10
CA LYS A 148 -19.83 -1.29 11.89
C LYS A 148 -18.43 -1.62 12.38
N ASP A 149 -18.24 -2.86 12.80
CA ASP A 149 -16.92 -3.34 13.22
C ASP A 149 -16.00 -3.56 12.02
N VAL A 150 -14.69 -3.50 12.25
CA VAL A 150 -13.66 -3.68 11.20
C VAL A 150 -13.85 -4.96 10.39
N PRO A 151 -14.10 -6.15 10.99
CA PRO A 151 -14.32 -7.37 10.22
C PRO A 151 -15.55 -7.30 9.31
N GLU A 152 -16.62 -6.66 9.78
CA GLU A 152 -17.86 -6.49 9.00
C GLU A 152 -17.66 -5.53 7.82
N ALA A 153 -16.92 -4.44 8.03
CA ALA A 153 -16.56 -3.49 6.98
C ALA A 153 -15.74 -4.17 5.87
N ILE A 154 -14.76 -5.01 6.23
CA ILE A 154 -13.97 -5.79 5.27
C ILE A 154 -14.86 -6.80 4.53
N GLN A 155 -15.75 -7.49 5.22
CA GLN A 155 -16.65 -8.46 4.58
C GLN A 155 -17.60 -7.81 3.57
N LEU A 156 -18.10 -6.61 3.87
CA LEU A 156 -18.91 -5.83 2.93
C LEU A 156 -18.12 -5.48 1.68
N GLN A 157 -16.87 -5.06 1.83
CA GLN A 157 -15.99 -4.78 0.70
C GLN A 157 -15.78 -6.03 -0.16
N GLN A 158 -15.44 -7.17 0.44
CA GLN A 158 -15.27 -8.45 -0.26
C GLN A 158 -16.52 -8.93 -0.99
N THR A 159 -17.70 -8.65 -0.45
CA THR A 159 -18.98 -9.02 -1.08
C THR A 159 -19.38 -8.06 -2.21
N SER A 160 -18.88 -6.83 -2.17
CA SER A 160 -19.17 -5.77 -3.15
C SER A 160 -18.19 -5.79 -4.33
N SER A 161 -16.95 -6.24 -4.12
CA SER A 161 -15.96 -6.42 -5.17
C SER A 161 -16.33 -7.58 -6.09
N GLN A 162 -16.69 -7.30 -7.34
CA GLN A 162 -16.69 -8.33 -8.38
C GLN A 162 -15.24 -8.79 -8.65
N PRO A 163 -15.00 -10.02 -9.15
CA PRO A 163 -13.66 -10.62 -9.24
C PRO A 163 -12.70 -9.98 -10.26
N ASN A 164 -13.01 -8.79 -10.80
CA ASN A 164 -12.36 -8.24 -11.99
C ASN A 164 -11.79 -6.82 -11.83
N ASP A 165 -11.94 -6.19 -10.65
CA ASP A 165 -11.45 -4.83 -10.37
C ASP A 165 -10.02 -4.78 -9.79
N ASP A 166 -9.34 -5.93 -9.66
CA ASP A 166 -7.95 -5.95 -9.20
C ASP A 166 -6.96 -5.38 -10.25
N ILE A 167 -7.44 -5.03 -11.44
CA ILE A 167 -6.66 -4.40 -12.52
C ILE A 167 -7.35 -3.11 -12.99
N GLU A 168 -7.53 -2.14 -12.10
CA GLU A 168 -7.71 -0.75 -12.56
C GLU A 168 -6.34 -0.19 -12.96
N LEU A 169 -6.13 -0.08 -14.27
CA LEU A 169 -5.01 0.65 -14.89
C LEU A 169 -5.13 2.13 -14.53
N PHE A 170 -4.25 2.60 -13.66
CA PHE A 170 -3.89 4.01 -13.53
C PHE A 170 -2.41 4.19 -13.86
#